data_AF-A0A094L5P2-F1
#
_entry.id   AF-A0A094L5P2-F1
#
_cell.length_a   1.000
_cell.length_b   1.000
_cell.length_c   1.000
_cell.angle_alpha   90.00
_cell.angle_beta   90.00
_cell.angle_gamma   90.00
#
_symmetry.space_group_name_H-M   'P 1'
#
loop_
_entity.id
_entity.type
_entity.pdbx_description
1 polymer ?
#
loop_
_entity_poly.entity_id
_entity_poly.type
_entity_poly.pdbx_seq_one_letter_code
_entity_poly.pdbx_strand_id
1 'polypeptide(L)'
;FPLQLESGQTVECTVAQYFKQKYNLQLKYPHLPCLQVGQEQKHTYLPLEVCNIVAGQRCIKKLTDNQTSTMIKATARSAPDRQEEISRLMKNASYNLDPYIQEFGIKVKDDMTEVTGRVLPAPILQYGGRNRAIATPNQGVWDMRGKQFYNGIEIKVWAIACFAPQKQCREEVLKNFTDQLRKISKDAGIPIQGQACFCKYATGADSVEPMFRHLKNTYSGLQLIIVILPGKTPVYAEVKRVGDTLLGMATQCVQVKNVVKTSPQTLSNLCLKINVKLGGINNILVPHQRSAVFQQPVIFLGADVTHPPAGDGKKPSITAVVGSMDAHPSRYCATVRVQRPRQEIIEDLSYMVRELLIQFYKSTRFKPTRIIFYRDGVPEGQLPQILHYELLAIRDACIKLEKDYQPGITYIVVQKRHHTRLFCADKNERIGKSGNIPAGTTVDTNITHPFEFDFYLCSHAGIQGTSRPSHYYVLWDDNRFTADELQILTYQLCHTYVRCTRSVSIPAPAYYARLVAFRARYHLVDKEHDSGEGSHISGQSNGRDPQALAKAVQVHQDTLRTMYFA
;
A
#
# COMPACT_ATOMS: atom_id res chain seq x y z
N PHE A 1 11.72 -4.79 49.78
CA PHE A 1 11.86 -3.40 49.33
C PHE A 1 12.18 -2.54 50.54
N PRO A 2 12.98 -1.47 50.39
CA PRO A 2 13.29 -0.58 51.49
C PRO A 2 12.03 0.17 51.92
N LEU A 3 11.62 -0.01 53.17
CA LEU A 3 10.49 0.68 53.80
C LEU A 3 11.05 1.66 54.83
N GLN A 4 10.76 2.94 54.66
CA GLN A 4 11.12 3.96 55.64
C GLN A 4 10.02 4.05 56.70
N LEU A 5 10.38 3.80 57.96
CA LEU A 5 9.49 3.92 59.11
C LEU A 5 9.38 5.37 59.56
N GLU A 6 8.35 5.70 60.34
CA GLU A 6 8.15 7.05 60.90
C GLU A 6 9.31 7.51 61.80
N SER A 7 10.06 6.55 62.37
CA SER A 7 11.30 6.80 63.12
C SER A 7 12.49 7.24 62.27
N GLY A 8 12.34 7.30 60.94
CA GLY A 8 13.40 7.60 59.97
C GLY A 8 14.28 6.39 59.61
N GLN A 9 14.13 5.25 60.31
CA GLN A 9 14.86 4.03 60.02
C GLN A 9 14.35 3.33 58.75
N THR A 10 15.25 2.83 57.92
CA THR A 10 14.91 2.02 56.74
C THR A 10 15.04 0.54 57.08
N VAL A 11 13.98 -0.23 56.86
CA VAL A 11 13.95 -1.68 57.05
C VAL A 11 13.59 -2.39 55.75
N GLU A 12 14.13 -3.58 55.52
CA GLU A 12 13.70 -4.41 54.41
C GLU A 12 12.40 -5.14 54.77
N CYS A 13 11.38 -4.97 53.96
CA CYS A 13 10.10 -5.65 54.13
C CYS A 13 9.66 -6.30 52.81
N THR A 14 8.96 -7.44 52.90
CA THR A 14 8.32 -8.05 51.73
C THR A 14 6.97 -7.35 51.45
N VAL A 15 6.56 -7.29 50.19
CA VAL A 15 5.27 -6.67 49.81
C VAL A 15 4.10 -7.36 50.52
N ALA A 16 4.11 -8.70 50.61
CA ALA A 16 3.07 -9.46 51.29
C ALA A 16 2.99 -9.15 52.79
N GLN A 17 4.13 -9.06 53.50
CA GLN A 17 4.15 -8.69 54.92
C GLN A 17 3.68 -7.25 55.11
N TYR A 18 4.10 -6.31 54.27
CA TYR A 18 3.65 -4.91 54.33
C TYR A 18 2.13 -4.80 54.19
N PHE A 19 1.51 -5.48 53.21
CA PHE A 19 0.07 -5.45 53.04
C PHE A 19 -0.69 -6.14 54.19
N LYS A 20 -0.14 -7.24 54.72
CA LYS A 20 -0.71 -7.93 55.89
C LYS A 20 -0.66 -7.06 57.15
N GLN A 21 0.45 -6.37 57.40
CA GLN A 21 0.64 -5.57 58.61
C GLN A 21 -0.06 -4.21 58.52
N LYS A 22 0.10 -3.49 57.41
CA LYS A 22 -0.40 -2.12 57.28
C LYS A 22 -1.88 -2.04 56.90
N TYR A 23 -2.34 -2.94 56.03
CA TYR A 23 -3.70 -2.91 55.48
C TYR A 23 -4.57 -4.07 55.97
N ASN A 24 -4.06 -4.91 56.89
CA ASN A 24 -4.71 -6.14 57.35
C ASN A 24 -5.19 -7.04 56.18
N LEU A 25 -4.43 -7.03 55.07
CA LEU A 25 -4.80 -7.72 53.84
C LEU A 25 -3.85 -8.91 53.63
N GLN A 26 -4.36 -10.12 53.83
CA GLN A 26 -3.63 -11.34 53.48
C GLN A 26 -3.78 -11.63 51.99
N LEU A 27 -2.66 -11.58 51.27
CA LEU A 27 -2.69 -11.81 49.83
C LEU A 27 -3.12 -13.25 49.50
N LYS A 28 -4.03 -13.40 48.53
CA LYS A 28 -4.49 -14.73 48.06
C LYS A 28 -3.48 -15.37 47.14
N TYR A 29 -2.76 -14.56 46.34
CA TYR A 29 -1.79 -15.03 45.35
C TYR A 29 -0.38 -14.47 45.59
N PRO A 30 0.26 -14.74 46.75
CA PRO A 30 1.55 -14.14 47.09
C PRO A 30 2.74 -14.64 46.25
N HIS A 31 2.54 -15.70 45.45
CA HIS A 31 3.54 -16.24 44.52
C HIS A 31 3.64 -15.44 43.20
N LEU A 32 2.68 -14.56 42.92
CA LEU A 32 2.70 -13.72 41.73
C LEU A 32 3.61 -12.49 41.94
N PRO A 33 4.17 -11.93 40.85
CA PRO A 33 4.95 -10.69 40.93
C PRO A 33 4.09 -9.48 41.30
N CYS A 34 4.74 -8.36 41.62
CA CYS A 34 4.10 -7.07 41.82
C CYS A 34 4.28 -6.16 40.59
N LEU A 35 3.38 -5.18 40.44
CA LEU A 35 3.55 -4.07 39.50
C LEU A 35 4.40 -2.98 40.16
N GLN A 36 5.46 -2.55 39.50
CA GLN A 36 6.14 -1.32 39.87
C GLN A 36 5.41 -0.13 39.22
N VAL A 37 5.07 0.88 40.00
CA VAL A 37 4.30 2.05 39.54
C VAL A 37 4.95 3.36 39.98
N GLY A 38 4.65 4.44 39.27
CA GLY A 38 5.26 5.75 39.53
C GLY A 38 6.63 5.87 38.86
N GLN A 39 7.63 6.37 39.59
CA GLN A 39 8.98 6.56 39.05
C GLN A 39 9.73 5.21 39.01
N GLU A 40 10.32 4.87 37.85
CA GLU A 40 11.04 3.60 37.64
C GLU A 40 12.25 3.42 38.58
N GLN A 41 12.85 4.52 39.06
CA GLN A 41 13.96 4.49 40.02
C GLN A 41 13.49 4.32 41.49
N LYS A 42 12.17 4.33 41.74
CA LYS A 42 11.58 4.18 43.08
C LYS A 42 11.00 2.79 43.29
N HIS A 43 10.76 2.47 44.55
CA HIS A 43 10.43 1.12 45.01
C HIS A 43 8.94 0.95 45.36
N THR A 44 8.04 1.56 44.59
CA THR A 44 6.59 1.45 44.82
C THR A 44 6.04 0.22 44.09
N TYR A 45 5.71 -0.82 44.86
CA TYR A 45 5.23 -2.09 44.33
C TYR A 45 3.79 -2.38 44.79
N LEU A 46 2.92 -2.73 43.86
CA LEU A 46 1.53 -3.11 44.11
C LEU A 46 1.30 -4.58 43.71
N PRO A 47 0.74 -5.43 44.59
CA PRO A 47 0.28 -6.76 44.21
C PRO A 47 -0.76 -6.72 43.08
N LEU A 48 -0.76 -7.73 42.20
CA LEU A 48 -1.71 -7.78 41.08
C LEU A 48 -3.17 -7.79 41.54
N GLU A 49 -3.46 -8.49 42.64
CA GLU A 49 -4.83 -8.66 43.16
C GLU A 49 -5.46 -7.40 43.76
N VAL A 50 -4.67 -6.34 44.01
CA VAL A 50 -5.17 -5.04 44.50
C VAL A 50 -5.27 -3.99 43.39
N CYS A 51 -5.01 -4.38 42.13
CA CYS A 51 -4.98 -3.47 41.00
C CYS A 51 -6.13 -3.75 40.03
N ASN A 52 -6.83 -2.69 39.63
CA ASN A 52 -7.76 -2.71 38.51
C ASN A 52 -7.20 -1.86 37.37
N ILE A 53 -7.42 -2.29 36.12
CA ILE A 53 -7.10 -1.46 34.96
C ILE A 53 -8.09 -0.30 34.89
N VAL A 54 -7.59 0.93 34.91
CA VAL A 54 -8.41 2.14 34.79
C VAL A 54 -9.17 2.15 33.46
N ALA A 55 -10.44 2.55 33.47
CA ALA A 55 -11.28 2.61 32.28
C ALA A 55 -10.82 3.71 31.29
N GLY A 56 -11.26 3.61 30.02
CA GLY A 56 -10.99 4.62 28.99
C GLY A 56 -9.57 4.61 28.39
N GLN A 57 -8.74 3.62 28.73
CA GLN A 57 -7.38 3.50 28.18
C GLN A 57 -7.40 2.87 26.77
N ARG A 58 -7.02 3.64 25.76
CA ARG A 58 -6.92 3.15 24.38
C ARG A 58 -5.79 2.13 24.22
N CYS A 59 -6.07 1.00 23.57
CA CYS A 59 -5.02 0.05 23.15
C CYS A 59 -4.20 0.65 21.99
N ILE A 60 -2.91 0.92 22.23
CA ILE A 60 -1.96 1.45 21.23
C ILE A 60 -1.21 0.32 20.51
N LYS A 61 -1.07 -0.85 21.17
CA LYS A 61 -0.39 -2.01 20.58
C LYS A 61 -1.17 -2.54 19.38
N LYS A 62 -0.44 -3.07 18.39
CA LYS A 62 -1.05 -3.70 17.22
C LYS A 62 -1.91 -4.88 17.66
N LEU A 63 -3.15 -4.94 17.17
CA LEU A 63 -4.04 -6.08 17.39
C LEU A 63 -3.46 -7.34 16.73
N THR A 64 -3.67 -8.49 17.36
CA THR A 64 -3.35 -9.79 16.73
C THR A 64 -4.24 -10.04 15.52
N ASP A 65 -3.89 -11.01 14.66
CA ASP A 65 -4.72 -11.33 13.47
C ASP A 65 -6.14 -11.76 13.87
N ASN A 66 -6.28 -12.50 14.97
CA ASN A 66 -7.58 -12.90 15.51
C ASN A 66 -8.38 -11.69 16.02
N GLN A 67 -7.76 -10.81 16.82
CA GLN A 67 -8.39 -9.58 17.30
C GLN A 67 -8.77 -8.64 16.15
N THR A 68 -7.92 -8.54 15.13
CA THR A 68 -8.18 -7.75 13.91
C THR A 68 -9.39 -8.30 13.16
N SER A 69 -9.47 -9.63 12.99
CA SER A 69 -10.63 -10.30 12.38
C SER A 69 -11.92 -10.01 13.15
N THR A 70 -11.89 -10.10 14.48
CA THR A 70 -13.03 -9.76 15.34
C THR A 70 -13.42 -8.29 15.23
N MET A 71 -12.44 -7.37 15.27
CA MET A 71 -12.67 -5.94 15.12
C MET A 71 -13.29 -5.60 13.76
N ILE A 72 -12.79 -6.18 12.66
CA ILE A 72 -13.35 -5.99 11.33
C ILE A 72 -14.80 -6.50 11.28
N LYS A 73 -15.08 -7.68 11.84
CA LYS A 73 -16.46 -8.22 11.87
C LYS A 73 -17.40 -7.35 12.71
N ALA A 74 -16.92 -6.82 13.83
CA ALA A 74 -17.72 -5.97 14.72
C ALA A 74 -18.01 -4.58 14.14
N THR A 75 -17.13 -4.06 13.28
CA THR A 75 -17.22 -2.68 12.78
C THR A 75 -17.56 -2.56 11.29
N ALA A 76 -17.52 -3.65 10.53
CA ALA A 76 -17.90 -3.64 9.12
C ALA A 76 -19.42 -3.49 8.98
N ARG A 77 -19.86 -2.26 8.67
CA ARG A 77 -21.25 -1.92 8.36
C ARG A 77 -21.42 -1.69 6.86
N SER A 78 -22.57 -2.10 6.31
CA SER A 78 -22.92 -1.71 4.94
C SER A 78 -23.02 -0.18 4.82
N ALA A 79 -23.02 0.37 3.61
CA ALA A 79 -23.18 1.81 3.43
C ALA A 79 -24.52 2.33 3.98
N PRO A 80 -25.68 1.67 3.74
CA PRO A 80 -26.95 2.08 4.35
C PRO A 80 -26.94 2.02 5.89
N ASP A 81 -26.38 0.96 6.48
CA ASP A 81 -26.31 0.84 7.94
C ASP A 81 -25.42 1.94 8.54
N ARG A 82 -24.30 2.25 7.88
CA ARG A 82 -23.39 3.31 8.30
C ARG A 82 -24.04 4.69 8.19
N GLN A 83 -24.81 4.92 7.13
CA GLN A 83 -25.58 6.15 6.95
C GLN A 83 -26.56 6.34 8.12
N GLU A 84 -27.33 5.31 8.43
CA GLU A 84 -28.30 5.29 9.53
C GLU A 84 -27.64 5.49 10.90
N GLU A 85 -26.49 4.85 11.16
CA GLU A 85 -25.72 5.08 12.39
C GLU A 85 -25.28 6.53 12.55
N ILE A 86 -24.82 7.18 11.46
CA ILE A 86 -24.40 8.59 11.50
C ILE A 86 -25.61 9.50 11.72
N SER A 87 -26.71 9.29 10.99
CA SER A 87 -27.93 10.08 11.16
C SER A 87 -28.50 9.98 12.58
N ARG A 88 -28.48 8.78 13.17
CA ARG A 88 -28.88 8.58 14.57
C ARG A 88 -27.92 9.27 15.54
N LEU A 89 -26.61 9.19 15.30
CA LEU A 89 -25.61 9.86 16.12
C LEU A 89 -25.82 11.38 16.13
N MET A 90 -26.07 12.00 14.98
CA MET A 90 -26.31 13.45 14.89
C MET A 90 -27.54 13.88 15.69
N LYS A 91 -28.67 13.16 15.53
CA LYS A 91 -29.89 13.40 16.30
C LYS A 91 -29.66 13.26 17.81
N ASN A 92 -28.97 12.20 18.22
CA ASN A 92 -28.69 11.93 19.63
C ASN A 92 -27.64 12.88 20.24
N ALA A 93 -26.72 13.41 19.43
CA ALA A 93 -25.74 14.39 19.87
C ALA A 93 -26.41 15.72 20.22
N SER A 94 -27.54 16.04 19.58
CA SER A 94 -28.37 17.21 19.90
C SER A 94 -27.54 18.49 20.02
N TYR A 95 -26.64 18.75 19.07
CA TYR A 95 -25.68 19.87 19.11
C TYR A 95 -26.34 21.23 19.35
N ASN A 96 -27.56 21.44 18.86
CA ASN A 96 -28.31 22.68 19.05
C ASN A 96 -28.79 22.90 20.49
N LEU A 97 -28.70 21.90 21.38
CA LEU A 97 -28.97 22.01 22.81
C LEU A 97 -27.70 22.26 23.64
N ASP A 98 -26.51 22.22 23.02
CA ASP A 98 -25.26 22.50 23.71
C ASP A 98 -25.19 24.00 24.04
N PRO A 99 -24.98 24.37 25.32
CA PRO A 99 -24.98 25.76 25.75
C PRO A 99 -23.89 26.58 25.07
N TYR A 100 -22.75 25.97 24.74
CA TYR A 100 -21.66 26.66 24.04
C TYR A 100 -22.01 26.89 22.56
N ILE A 101 -22.69 25.95 21.90
CA ILE A 101 -23.14 26.15 20.51
C ILE A 101 -24.17 27.29 20.42
N GLN A 102 -25.11 27.33 21.38
CA GLN A 102 -26.13 28.37 21.45
C GLN A 102 -25.55 29.75 21.73
N GLU A 103 -24.60 29.85 22.67
CA GLU A 103 -23.89 31.09 23.02
C GLU A 103 -23.24 31.74 21.78
N PHE A 104 -22.65 30.91 20.91
CA PHE A 104 -22.00 31.36 19.68
C PHE A 104 -22.99 31.57 18.51
N GLY A 105 -24.30 31.39 18.73
CA GLY A 105 -25.33 31.55 17.70
C GLY A 105 -25.26 30.53 16.56
N ILE A 106 -24.58 29.40 16.77
CA ILE A 106 -24.39 28.37 15.76
C ILE A 106 -25.63 27.49 15.69
N LYS A 107 -26.02 27.08 14.47
CA LYS A 107 -27.05 26.08 14.24
C LYS A 107 -26.51 24.97 13.35
N VAL A 108 -26.65 23.73 13.81
CA VAL A 108 -26.23 22.52 13.10
C VAL A 108 -27.47 21.80 12.57
N LYS A 109 -27.51 21.50 11.27
CA LYS A 109 -28.60 20.70 10.70
C LYS A 109 -28.40 19.22 11.07
N ASP A 110 -29.47 18.54 11.47
CA ASP A 110 -29.41 17.14 11.89
C ASP A 110 -29.39 16.14 10.72
N ASP A 111 -29.81 16.61 9.53
CA ASP A 111 -29.81 15.80 8.31
C ASP A 111 -28.51 15.97 7.52
N MET A 112 -28.10 14.89 6.85
CA MET A 112 -26.98 14.94 5.92
C MET A 112 -27.22 15.96 4.81
N THR A 113 -26.14 16.62 4.37
CA THR A 113 -26.19 17.50 3.20
C THR A 113 -26.45 16.69 1.93
N GLU A 114 -27.45 17.09 1.16
CA GLU A 114 -27.71 16.52 -0.17
C GLU A 114 -26.74 17.13 -1.18
N VAL A 115 -26.17 16.28 -2.03
CA VAL A 115 -25.25 16.68 -3.09
C VAL A 115 -25.51 15.87 -4.34
N THR A 116 -25.44 16.54 -5.49
CA THR A 116 -25.56 15.89 -6.79
C THR A 116 -24.18 15.41 -7.25
N GLY A 117 -24.02 14.10 -7.38
CA GLY A 117 -22.83 13.50 -7.99
C GLY A 117 -23.04 13.18 -9.47
N ARG A 118 -21.96 13.16 -10.24
CA ARG A 118 -21.94 12.62 -11.62
C ARG A 118 -21.29 11.24 -11.61
N VAL A 119 -21.80 10.30 -12.38
CA VAL A 119 -21.16 8.99 -12.57
C VAL A 119 -20.40 9.00 -13.89
N LEU A 120 -19.07 9.09 -13.82
CA LEU A 120 -18.23 9.12 -15.01
C LEU A 120 -18.30 7.79 -15.77
N PRO A 121 -18.28 7.81 -17.11
CA PRO A 121 -18.22 6.59 -17.90
C PRO A 121 -16.88 5.89 -17.70
N ALA A 122 -16.91 4.56 -17.54
CA ALA A 122 -15.69 3.77 -17.46
C ALA A 122 -14.97 3.75 -18.83
N PRO A 123 -13.62 3.78 -18.85
CA PRO A 123 -12.88 3.66 -20.09
C PRO A 123 -13.02 2.26 -20.68
N ILE A 124 -12.91 2.19 -21.99
CA ILE A 124 -12.77 0.92 -22.68
C ILE A 124 -11.30 0.46 -22.62
N LEU A 125 -11.10 -0.83 -22.37
CA LEU A 125 -9.79 -1.46 -22.28
C LEU A 125 -9.53 -2.37 -23.47
N GLN A 126 -8.34 -2.31 -24.02
CA GLN A 126 -7.90 -3.13 -25.14
C GLN A 126 -6.89 -4.18 -24.69
N TYR A 127 -7.17 -5.43 -25.07
CA TYR A 127 -6.30 -6.59 -24.92
C TYR A 127 -5.61 -6.92 -26.24
N GLY A 128 -4.71 -7.90 -26.21
CA GLY A 128 -3.88 -8.32 -27.35
C GLY A 128 -4.36 -9.60 -28.00
N GLY A 129 -3.39 -10.38 -28.48
CA GLY A 129 -3.63 -11.57 -29.29
C GLY A 129 -4.20 -11.26 -30.67
N ARG A 130 -4.60 -12.31 -31.39
CA ARG A 130 -5.18 -12.17 -32.74
C ARG A 130 -6.50 -11.38 -32.73
N ASN A 131 -7.29 -11.56 -31.68
CA ASN A 131 -8.65 -10.99 -31.59
C ASN A 131 -8.67 -9.55 -31.08
N ARG A 132 -7.56 -9.03 -30.52
CA ARG A 132 -7.46 -7.68 -29.91
C ARG A 132 -8.70 -7.30 -29.10
N ALA A 133 -9.11 -8.21 -28.22
CA ALA A 133 -10.40 -8.15 -27.56
C ALA A 133 -10.57 -6.86 -26.76
N ILE A 134 -11.80 -6.36 -26.72
CA ILE A 134 -12.17 -5.19 -25.93
C ILE A 134 -12.84 -5.65 -24.63
N ALA A 135 -12.57 -4.95 -23.53
CA ALA A 135 -13.28 -5.11 -22.28
C ALA A 135 -13.88 -3.77 -21.86
N THR A 136 -15.19 -3.78 -21.58
CA THR A 136 -15.91 -2.65 -20.99
C THR A 136 -16.14 -2.95 -19.51
N PRO A 137 -15.52 -2.19 -18.59
CA PRO A 137 -15.78 -2.34 -17.16
C PRO A 137 -17.26 -2.13 -16.87
N ASN A 138 -17.85 -3.04 -16.10
CA ASN A 138 -19.19 -2.91 -15.56
C ASN A 138 -19.10 -2.73 -14.04
N GLN A 139 -19.65 -1.64 -13.52
CA GLN A 139 -19.57 -1.29 -12.09
C GLN A 139 -18.13 -1.40 -11.54
N GLY A 140 -17.14 -0.95 -12.31
CA GLY A 140 -15.73 -0.96 -11.93
C GLY A 140 -15.02 -2.33 -12.00
N VAL A 141 -15.61 -3.33 -12.66
CA VAL A 141 -15.04 -4.68 -12.79
C VAL A 141 -15.09 -5.18 -14.23
N TRP A 142 -14.06 -5.89 -14.66
CA TRP A 142 -14.06 -6.69 -15.89
C TRP A 142 -13.34 -8.02 -15.64
N ASP A 143 -13.27 -8.88 -16.65
CA ASP A 143 -12.51 -10.13 -16.58
C ASP A 143 -11.64 -10.35 -17.83
N MET A 144 -10.76 -11.35 -17.73
CA MET A 144 -9.88 -11.78 -18.83
C MET A 144 -10.41 -13.00 -19.59
N ARG A 145 -11.64 -13.46 -19.37
CA ARG A 145 -12.15 -14.65 -20.06
C ARG A 145 -12.22 -14.37 -21.56
N GLY A 146 -11.61 -15.25 -22.35
CA GLY A 146 -11.48 -15.10 -23.80
C GLY A 146 -10.54 -13.98 -24.28
N LYS A 147 -9.68 -13.44 -23.39
CA LYS A 147 -8.78 -12.31 -23.70
C LYS A 147 -7.32 -12.69 -23.43
N GLN A 148 -6.43 -12.23 -24.30
CA GLN A 148 -4.98 -12.40 -24.16
C GLN A 148 -4.33 -11.06 -23.82
N PHE A 149 -3.23 -11.06 -23.07
CA PHE A 149 -2.53 -9.84 -22.73
C PHE A 149 -2.12 -9.03 -23.96
N TYR A 150 -2.12 -7.69 -23.83
CA TYR A 150 -1.76 -6.77 -24.91
C TYR A 150 -0.36 -7.08 -25.47
N ASN A 151 0.60 -7.22 -24.57
CA ASN A 151 1.91 -7.78 -24.85
C ASN A 151 2.20 -8.87 -23.80
N GLY A 152 2.05 -10.13 -24.21
CA GLY A 152 2.35 -11.29 -23.38
C GLY A 152 3.77 -11.77 -23.56
N ILE A 153 4.49 -11.99 -22.45
CA ILE A 153 5.83 -12.57 -22.45
C ILE A 153 5.78 -14.10 -22.56
N GLU A 154 6.55 -14.64 -23.48
CA GLU A 154 6.85 -16.06 -23.57
C GLU A 154 7.90 -16.47 -22.52
N ILE A 155 7.59 -17.49 -21.71
CA ILE A 155 8.44 -17.96 -20.61
C ILE A 155 9.04 -19.31 -21.00
N LYS A 156 10.35 -19.32 -21.25
CA LYS A 156 11.15 -20.48 -21.70
C LYS A 156 11.96 -21.10 -20.57
N VAL A 157 12.66 -20.27 -19.79
CA VAL A 157 13.55 -20.74 -18.72
C VAL A 157 13.04 -20.20 -17.40
N TRP A 158 12.57 -21.09 -16.53
CA TRP A 158 11.98 -20.74 -15.25
C TRP A 158 12.17 -21.87 -14.23
N ALA A 159 12.17 -21.51 -12.94
CA ALA A 159 12.46 -22.41 -11.84
C ALA A 159 11.38 -22.37 -10.74
N ILE A 160 11.30 -23.44 -9.94
CA ILE A 160 10.50 -23.53 -8.72
C ILE A 160 11.42 -23.76 -7.52
N ALA A 161 11.29 -22.90 -6.50
CA ALA A 161 11.92 -23.08 -5.20
C ALA A 161 10.82 -23.24 -4.13
N CYS A 162 10.68 -24.44 -3.55
CA CYS A 162 9.64 -24.75 -2.59
C CYS A 162 10.17 -24.71 -1.15
N PHE A 163 9.79 -23.67 -0.40
CA PHE A 163 10.12 -23.52 1.02
C PHE A 163 9.03 -24.04 1.96
N ALA A 164 7.95 -24.60 1.40
CA ALA A 164 6.93 -25.28 2.17
C ALA A 164 7.38 -26.72 2.47
N PRO A 165 7.06 -27.28 3.67
CA PRO A 165 7.39 -28.67 3.97
C PRO A 165 6.83 -29.64 2.94
N GLN A 166 7.64 -30.59 2.48
CA GLN A 166 7.24 -31.58 1.46
C GLN A 166 6.00 -32.39 1.86
N LYS A 167 5.78 -32.61 3.16
CA LYS A 167 4.57 -33.25 3.69
C LYS A 167 3.29 -32.47 3.34
N GLN A 168 3.35 -31.14 3.32
CA GLN A 168 2.22 -30.26 2.99
C GLN A 168 2.11 -29.99 1.49
N CYS A 169 3.24 -29.92 0.79
CA CYS A 169 3.32 -29.65 -0.64
C CYS A 169 4.15 -30.74 -1.30
N ARG A 170 3.52 -31.85 -1.69
CA ARG A 170 4.19 -32.97 -2.37
C ARG A 170 4.50 -32.61 -3.83
N GLU A 171 5.35 -33.40 -4.49
CA GLU A 171 5.73 -33.18 -5.89
C GLU A 171 4.53 -33.26 -6.84
N GLU A 172 3.59 -34.17 -6.60
CA GLU A 172 2.33 -34.27 -7.35
C GLU A 172 1.51 -32.98 -7.27
N VAL A 173 1.49 -32.32 -6.10
CA VAL A 173 0.80 -31.05 -5.89
C VAL A 173 1.49 -29.94 -6.70
N LEU A 174 2.83 -29.89 -6.69
CA LEU A 174 3.60 -28.94 -7.49
C LEU A 174 3.39 -29.16 -9.00
N LYS A 175 3.32 -30.41 -9.44
CA LYS A 175 3.03 -30.78 -10.83
C LYS A 175 1.64 -30.33 -11.26
N ASN A 176 0.60 -30.65 -10.46
CA ASN A 176 -0.77 -30.22 -10.74
C ASN A 176 -0.89 -28.69 -10.77
N PHE A 177 -0.28 -27.98 -9.81
CA PHE A 177 -0.21 -26.52 -9.83
C PHE A 177 0.44 -26.00 -11.11
N THR A 178 1.57 -26.59 -11.51
CA THR A 178 2.31 -26.21 -12.71
C THR A 178 1.47 -26.41 -13.97
N ASP A 179 0.83 -27.57 -14.14
CA ASP A 179 0.02 -27.86 -15.31
C ASP A 179 -1.18 -26.91 -15.44
N GLN A 180 -1.84 -26.60 -14.31
CA GLN A 180 -2.93 -25.63 -14.30
C GLN A 180 -2.45 -24.21 -14.58
N LEU A 181 -1.33 -23.79 -14.00
CA LEU A 181 -0.73 -22.48 -14.26
C LEU A 181 -0.36 -22.35 -15.73
N ARG A 182 0.27 -23.38 -16.32
CA ARG A 182 0.63 -23.43 -17.75
C ARG A 182 -0.60 -23.29 -18.64
N LYS A 183 -1.68 -24.02 -18.34
CA LYS A 183 -2.96 -23.89 -19.07
C LYS A 183 -3.49 -22.45 -19.05
N ILE A 184 -3.65 -21.86 -17.87
CA ILE A 184 -4.17 -20.49 -17.71
C ILE A 184 -3.22 -19.46 -18.33
N SER A 185 -1.91 -19.66 -18.23
CA SER A 185 -0.90 -18.78 -18.83
C SER A 185 -0.99 -18.77 -20.36
N LYS A 186 -1.19 -19.94 -20.98
CA LYS A 186 -1.39 -20.08 -22.43
C LYS A 186 -2.66 -19.37 -22.88
N ASP A 187 -3.76 -19.57 -22.16
CA ASP A 187 -5.05 -18.92 -22.47
C ASP A 187 -4.95 -17.38 -22.36
N ALA A 188 -4.15 -16.88 -21.41
CA ALA A 188 -3.88 -15.45 -21.22
C ALA A 188 -2.83 -14.88 -22.20
N GLY A 189 -2.23 -15.69 -23.08
CA GLY A 189 -1.22 -15.23 -24.04
C GLY A 189 0.20 -15.05 -23.48
N ILE A 190 0.52 -15.67 -22.34
CA ILE A 190 1.87 -15.74 -21.76
C ILE A 190 2.33 -17.21 -21.65
N PRO A 191 2.57 -17.90 -22.79
CA PRO A 191 2.85 -19.32 -22.76
C PRO A 191 4.09 -19.66 -21.93
N ILE A 192 3.89 -20.47 -20.89
CA ILE A 192 4.97 -21.12 -20.14
C ILE A 192 5.36 -22.42 -20.87
N GLN A 193 6.47 -22.36 -21.57
CA GLN A 193 7.03 -23.47 -22.32
C GLN A 193 7.75 -24.46 -21.40
N GLY A 194 7.64 -25.75 -21.73
CA GLY A 194 8.32 -26.83 -21.01
C GLY A 194 7.92 -26.98 -19.53
N GLN A 195 8.68 -27.83 -18.84
CA GLN A 195 8.67 -27.92 -17.38
C GLN A 195 9.72 -26.96 -16.80
N ALA A 196 9.65 -26.70 -15.50
CA ALA A 196 10.68 -25.89 -14.82
C ALA A 196 12.06 -26.52 -15.01
N CYS A 197 13.08 -25.71 -15.33
CA CYS A 197 14.46 -26.18 -15.49
C CYS A 197 15.09 -26.61 -14.15
N PHE A 198 14.48 -26.19 -13.04
CA PHE A 198 14.85 -26.53 -11.68
C PHE A 198 13.59 -26.57 -10.80
N CYS A 199 13.45 -27.61 -9.98
CA CYS A 199 12.40 -27.72 -8.97
C CYS A 199 12.96 -28.44 -7.73
N LYS A 200 13.18 -27.70 -6.63
CA LYS A 200 13.72 -28.27 -5.39
C LYS A 200 13.03 -27.71 -4.14
N TYR A 201 13.06 -28.51 -3.08
CA TYR A 201 12.69 -28.09 -1.74
C TYR A 201 13.88 -27.43 -1.03
N ALA A 202 13.60 -26.47 -0.19
CA ALA A 202 14.56 -25.83 0.71
C ALA A 202 13.88 -25.41 2.02
N THR A 203 14.67 -25.08 3.02
CA THR A 203 14.20 -24.62 4.32
C THR A 203 15.07 -23.47 4.83
N GLY A 204 14.47 -22.60 5.64
CA GLY A 204 15.17 -21.44 6.22
C GLY A 204 15.46 -20.31 5.23
N ALA A 205 15.80 -19.15 5.76
CA ALA A 205 16.19 -17.98 4.96
C ALA A 205 17.61 -18.15 4.36
N ASP A 206 18.51 -18.82 5.10
CA ASP A 206 19.92 -18.99 4.72
C ASP A 206 20.13 -19.77 3.42
N SER A 207 19.14 -20.55 2.98
CA SER A 207 19.20 -21.32 1.73
C SER A 207 18.79 -20.52 0.49
N VAL A 208 18.19 -19.32 0.65
CA VAL A 208 17.69 -18.49 -0.46
C VAL A 208 18.86 -17.99 -1.33
N GLU A 209 19.84 -17.32 -0.72
CA GLU A 209 20.95 -16.73 -1.45
C GLU A 209 21.81 -17.77 -2.20
N PRO A 210 22.28 -18.86 -1.56
CA PRO A 210 23.04 -19.90 -2.25
C PRO A 210 22.27 -20.52 -3.42
N MET A 211 20.98 -20.81 -3.22
CA MET A 211 20.13 -21.37 -4.27
C MET A 211 19.97 -20.40 -5.45
N PHE A 212 19.72 -19.12 -5.19
CA PHE A 212 19.52 -18.15 -6.27
C PHE A 212 20.82 -17.85 -7.02
N ARG A 213 21.97 -17.82 -6.33
CA ARG A 213 23.29 -17.73 -6.98
C ARG A 213 23.54 -18.92 -7.89
N HIS A 214 23.26 -20.14 -7.41
CA HIS A 214 23.33 -21.34 -8.24
C HIS A 214 22.41 -21.23 -9.47
N LEU A 215 21.15 -20.83 -9.28
CA LEU A 215 20.20 -20.66 -10.38
C LEU A 215 20.68 -19.65 -11.43
N LYS A 216 21.19 -18.49 -11.00
CA LYS A 216 21.70 -17.43 -11.89
C LYS A 216 22.90 -17.89 -12.71
N ASN A 217 23.81 -18.66 -12.10
CA ASN A 217 25.05 -19.09 -12.75
C ASN A 217 24.85 -20.33 -13.64
N THR A 218 23.92 -21.22 -13.29
CA THR A 218 23.70 -22.48 -13.99
C THR A 218 22.78 -22.35 -15.19
N TYR A 219 21.72 -21.52 -15.09
CA TYR A 219 20.68 -21.45 -16.11
C TYR A 219 20.74 -20.12 -16.87
N SER A 220 21.46 -20.12 -17.99
CA SER A 220 21.50 -18.96 -18.90
C SER A 220 20.08 -18.61 -19.39
N GLY A 221 19.75 -17.32 -19.35
CA GLY A 221 18.44 -16.82 -19.77
C GLY A 221 17.29 -17.10 -18.80
N LEU A 222 17.56 -17.46 -17.54
CA LEU A 222 16.52 -17.65 -16.51
C LEU A 222 15.65 -16.39 -16.34
N GLN A 223 14.35 -16.54 -16.61
CA GLN A 223 13.39 -15.44 -16.60
C GLN A 223 12.66 -15.28 -15.26
N LEU A 224 12.32 -16.38 -14.58
CA LEU A 224 11.44 -16.36 -13.42
C LEU A 224 11.77 -17.45 -12.40
N ILE A 225 11.74 -17.09 -11.11
CA ILE A 225 11.69 -18.05 -10.00
C ILE A 225 10.33 -17.96 -9.32
N ILE A 226 9.56 -19.05 -9.37
CA ILE A 226 8.33 -19.20 -8.58
C ILE A 226 8.73 -19.77 -7.21
N VAL A 227 8.39 -19.04 -6.14
CA VAL A 227 8.79 -19.40 -4.78
C VAL A 227 7.56 -19.80 -3.95
N ILE A 228 7.50 -21.03 -3.48
CA ILE A 228 6.37 -21.52 -2.68
C ILE A 228 6.67 -21.35 -1.20
N LEU A 229 5.77 -20.70 -0.45
CA LEU A 229 5.97 -20.36 0.97
C LEU A 229 4.89 -21.01 1.86
N PRO A 230 5.22 -21.47 3.08
CA PRO A 230 4.27 -22.13 3.98
C PRO A 230 3.22 -21.19 4.59
N GLY A 231 3.40 -19.87 4.48
CA GLY A 231 2.54 -18.88 5.12
C GLY A 231 3.28 -17.56 5.33
N LYS A 232 3.06 -16.91 6.48
CA LYS A 232 3.89 -15.79 6.93
C LYS A 232 5.22 -16.35 7.42
N THR A 233 6.33 -15.88 6.84
CA THR A 233 7.67 -16.40 7.11
C THR A 233 8.72 -15.33 6.80
N PRO A 234 9.85 -15.26 7.52
CA PRO A 234 10.96 -14.36 7.20
C PRO A 234 11.56 -14.62 5.81
N VAL A 235 11.43 -15.85 5.28
CA VAL A 235 11.91 -16.22 3.93
C VAL A 235 11.36 -15.30 2.83
N TYR A 236 10.16 -14.73 3.00
CA TYR A 236 9.62 -13.78 2.02
C TYR A 236 10.50 -12.53 1.88
N ALA A 237 10.93 -11.94 3.00
CA ALA A 237 11.77 -10.74 2.99
C ALA A 237 13.11 -11.06 2.33
N GLU A 238 13.71 -12.19 2.71
CA GLU A 238 15.00 -12.63 2.17
C GLU A 238 14.94 -12.92 0.66
N VAL A 239 13.89 -13.59 0.17
CA VAL A 239 13.64 -13.79 -1.27
C VAL A 239 13.58 -12.46 -2.03
N LYS A 240 12.99 -11.43 -1.43
CA LYS A 240 12.91 -10.09 -2.05
C LYS A 240 14.21 -9.32 -1.94
N ARG A 241 14.97 -9.45 -0.85
CA ARG A 241 16.31 -8.88 -0.74
C ARG A 241 17.23 -9.50 -1.80
N VAL A 242 17.36 -10.82 -1.80
CA VAL A 242 18.23 -11.53 -2.74
C VAL A 242 17.81 -11.30 -4.19
N GLY A 243 16.51 -11.42 -4.49
CA GLY A 243 15.98 -11.24 -5.84
C GLY A 243 16.07 -9.79 -6.34
N ASP A 244 15.55 -8.83 -5.58
CA ASP A 244 15.38 -7.46 -6.06
C ASP A 244 16.66 -6.60 -5.91
N THR A 245 17.48 -6.85 -4.88
CA THR A 245 18.62 -5.96 -4.55
C THR A 245 19.98 -6.60 -4.83
N LEU A 246 20.15 -7.89 -4.54
CA LEU A 246 21.45 -8.54 -4.63
C LEU A 246 21.77 -9.12 -6.01
N LEU A 247 20.82 -9.86 -6.60
CA LEU A 247 21.06 -10.64 -7.83
C LEU A 247 20.26 -10.16 -9.03
N GLY A 248 19.25 -9.33 -8.85
CA GLY A 248 18.44 -8.78 -9.94
C GLY A 248 17.62 -9.83 -10.68
N MET A 249 16.93 -10.71 -9.96
CA MET A 249 16.17 -11.84 -10.51
C MET A 249 14.67 -11.68 -10.24
N ALA A 250 13.84 -11.90 -11.26
CA ALA A 250 12.39 -11.81 -11.10
C ALA A 250 11.86 -12.98 -10.26
N THR A 251 11.16 -12.66 -9.17
CA THR A 251 10.60 -13.65 -8.23
C THR A 251 9.09 -13.50 -8.06
N GLN A 252 8.37 -14.63 -8.06
CA GLN A 252 6.94 -14.68 -7.78
C GLN A 252 6.64 -15.65 -6.63
N CYS A 253 6.37 -15.10 -5.44
CA CYS A 253 6.01 -15.90 -4.27
C CYS A 253 4.54 -16.34 -4.32
N VAL A 254 4.24 -17.57 -3.91
CA VAL A 254 2.88 -18.12 -3.81
C VAL A 254 2.75 -18.85 -2.48
N GLN A 255 1.66 -18.60 -1.74
CA GLN A 255 1.40 -19.36 -0.50
C GLN A 255 0.99 -20.79 -0.83
N VAL A 256 1.49 -21.76 -0.06
CA VAL A 256 1.24 -23.19 -0.26
C VAL A 256 -0.24 -23.53 -0.35
N LYS A 257 -1.11 -22.87 0.42
CA LYS A 257 -2.57 -23.07 0.36
C LYS A 257 -3.16 -22.82 -1.04
N ASN A 258 -2.58 -21.90 -1.81
CA ASN A 258 -3.01 -21.55 -3.18
C ASN A 258 -2.37 -22.46 -4.24
N VAL A 259 -1.35 -23.25 -3.87
CA VAL A 259 -0.74 -24.29 -4.69
C VAL A 259 -1.50 -25.60 -4.51
N VAL A 260 -1.81 -25.95 -3.25
CA VAL A 260 -2.61 -27.13 -2.87
C VAL A 260 -4.02 -27.02 -3.43
N LYS A 261 -4.66 -25.85 -3.27
CA LYS A 261 -5.99 -25.58 -3.79
C LYS A 261 -5.94 -24.38 -4.74
N THR A 262 -5.73 -24.69 -6.00
CA THR A 262 -5.75 -23.72 -7.09
C THR A 262 -7.19 -23.29 -7.41
N SER A 263 -7.32 -22.07 -7.94
CA SER A 263 -8.54 -21.62 -8.61
C SER A 263 -8.17 -20.89 -9.90
N PRO A 264 -8.98 -20.97 -10.97
CA PRO A 264 -8.68 -20.25 -12.22
C PRO A 264 -8.51 -18.74 -12.01
N GLN A 265 -9.31 -18.13 -11.12
CA GLN A 265 -9.19 -16.71 -10.80
C GLN A 265 -7.88 -16.38 -10.09
N THR A 266 -7.45 -17.20 -9.13
CA THR A 266 -6.17 -17.01 -8.43
C THR A 266 -4.99 -17.15 -9.39
N LEU A 267 -5.02 -18.15 -10.27
CA LEU A 267 -3.96 -18.37 -11.26
C LEU A 267 -3.94 -17.27 -12.32
N SER A 268 -5.09 -16.78 -12.79
CA SER A 268 -5.18 -15.64 -13.70
C SER A 268 -4.60 -14.37 -13.07
N ASN A 269 -4.93 -14.09 -11.80
CA ASN A 269 -4.34 -12.97 -11.06
C ASN A 269 -2.83 -13.15 -10.83
N LEU A 270 -2.34 -14.39 -10.75
CA LEU A 270 -0.91 -14.67 -10.68
C LEU A 270 -0.22 -14.35 -12.02
N CYS A 271 -0.83 -14.75 -13.14
CA CYS A 271 -0.38 -14.43 -14.50
C CYS A 271 -0.27 -12.93 -14.75
N LEU A 272 -1.24 -12.13 -14.26
CA LEU A 272 -1.19 -10.66 -14.31
C LEU A 272 0.13 -10.10 -13.74
N LYS A 273 0.56 -10.63 -12.59
CA LYS A 273 1.78 -10.20 -11.91
C LYS A 273 3.04 -10.71 -12.60
N ILE A 274 3.01 -11.96 -13.08
CA ILE A 274 4.15 -12.58 -13.77
C ILE A 274 4.46 -11.81 -15.05
N ASN A 275 3.45 -11.57 -15.91
CA ASN A 275 3.66 -10.89 -17.19
C ASN A 275 4.34 -9.53 -17.01
N VAL A 276 3.84 -8.74 -16.06
CA VAL A 276 4.35 -7.39 -15.75
C VAL A 276 5.78 -7.42 -15.21
N LYS A 277 6.10 -8.37 -14.33
CA LYS A 277 7.48 -8.51 -13.80
C LYS A 277 8.49 -8.84 -14.89
N LEU A 278 8.04 -9.52 -15.95
CA LEU A 278 8.86 -9.88 -17.10
C LEU A 278 8.81 -8.82 -18.22
N GLY A 279 8.17 -7.67 -17.98
CA GLY A 279 8.15 -6.53 -18.89
C GLY A 279 6.97 -6.50 -19.88
N GLY A 280 6.01 -7.41 -19.74
CA GLY A 280 4.79 -7.45 -20.56
C GLY A 280 3.79 -6.34 -20.21
N ILE A 281 2.77 -6.20 -21.07
CA ILE A 281 1.68 -5.24 -20.94
C ILE A 281 0.38 -6.03 -20.88
N ASN A 282 -0.36 -5.93 -19.78
CA ASN A 282 -1.57 -6.72 -19.58
C ASN A 282 -2.72 -6.24 -20.47
N ASN A 283 -3.01 -4.95 -20.44
CA ASN A 283 -4.00 -4.27 -21.25
C ASN A 283 -3.65 -2.78 -21.32
N ILE A 284 -4.31 -2.06 -22.22
CA ILE A 284 -4.14 -0.60 -22.36
C ILE A 284 -5.51 0.09 -22.37
N LEU A 285 -5.53 1.37 -22.05
CA LEU A 285 -6.67 2.23 -22.39
C LEU A 285 -6.80 2.30 -23.91
N VAL A 286 -8.04 2.20 -24.42
CA VAL A 286 -8.30 2.32 -25.86
C VAL A 286 -7.80 3.67 -26.37
N PRO A 287 -6.89 3.71 -27.36
CA PRO A 287 -6.16 4.94 -27.70
C PRO A 287 -7.00 6.15 -28.06
N HIS A 288 -8.15 5.97 -28.73
CA HIS A 288 -9.02 7.06 -29.21
C HIS A 288 -9.98 7.60 -28.14
N GLN A 289 -10.10 6.96 -26.97
CA GLN A 289 -10.89 7.45 -25.83
C GLN A 289 -10.03 8.11 -24.75
N ARG A 290 -8.71 8.16 -24.95
CA ARG A 290 -7.80 8.80 -24.00
C ARG A 290 -8.01 10.32 -24.02
N SER A 291 -7.84 10.95 -22.86
CA SER A 291 -7.87 12.41 -22.72
C SER A 291 -6.89 13.11 -23.70
N ALA A 292 -7.19 14.36 -24.07
CA ALA A 292 -6.36 15.15 -24.99
C ALA A 292 -4.90 15.31 -24.50
N VAL A 293 -4.66 15.19 -23.19
CA VAL A 293 -3.30 15.19 -22.60
C VAL A 293 -2.35 14.19 -23.25
N PHE A 294 -2.88 13.08 -23.78
CA PHE A 294 -2.10 12.02 -24.41
C PHE A 294 -1.65 12.34 -25.85
N GLN A 295 -2.07 13.47 -26.43
CA GLN A 295 -1.67 13.88 -27.79
C GLN A 295 -0.22 14.36 -27.87
N GLN A 296 0.36 14.78 -26.75
CA GLN A 296 1.77 15.10 -26.63
C GLN A 296 2.42 14.19 -25.57
N PRO A 297 3.75 14.02 -25.59
CA PRO A 297 4.45 13.22 -24.59
C PRO A 297 4.13 13.73 -23.17
N VAL A 298 3.65 12.84 -22.31
CA VAL A 298 3.29 13.11 -20.91
C VAL A 298 3.84 11.99 -20.03
N ILE A 299 4.36 12.34 -18.86
CA ILE A 299 4.75 11.38 -17.83
C ILE A 299 3.80 11.48 -16.63
N PHE A 300 3.28 10.34 -16.19
CA PHE A 300 2.48 10.22 -14.99
C PHE A 300 3.36 9.75 -13.84
N LEU A 301 3.45 10.58 -12.82
CA LEU A 301 4.21 10.30 -11.61
C LEU A 301 3.26 9.98 -10.46
N GLY A 302 3.68 9.04 -9.62
CA GLY A 302 3.01 8.72 -8.36
C GLY A 302 4.00 8.78 -7.22
N ALA A 303 3.64 9.41 -6.12
CA ALA A 303 4.50 9.57 -4.96
C ALA A 303 3.78 9.20 -3.66
N ASP A 304 4.47 8.51 -2.75
CA ASP A 304 3.97 8.12 -1.42
C ASP A 304 5.11 8.18 -0.40
N VAL A 305 4.76 8.57 0.83
CA VAL A 305 5.64 8.48 2.00
C VAL A 305 5.02 7.53 3.01
N THR A 306 5.76 6.47 3.36
CA THR A 306 5.33 5.49 4.35
C THR A 306 6.14 5.66 5.63
N HIS A 307 5.47 6.16 6.67
CA HIS A 307 6.03 6.29 8.01
C HIS A 307 6.10 4.95 8.77
N PRO A 308 6.97 4.87 9.79
CA PRO A 308 6.97 3.76 10.74
C PRO A 308 5.64 3.60 11.51
N PRO A 309 5.40 2.41 12.09
CA PRO A 309 4.28 2.17 13.00
C PRO A 309 4.19 3.17 14.17
N ALA A 310 3.01 3.24 14.80
CA ALA A 310 2.82 4.04 16.01
C ALA A 310 3.74 3.56 17.14
N GLY A 311 4.34 4.50 17.88
CA GLY A 311 5.29 4.22 18.96
C GLY A 311 6.75 4.08 18.51
N ASP A 312 7.02 3.96 17.21
CA ASP A 312 8.39 3.94 16.69
C ASP A 312 8.88 5.37 16.37
N GLY A 313 9.89 5.83 17.10
CA GLY A 313 10.52 7.14 16.90
C GLY A 313 11.85 7.09 16.13
N LYS A 314 12.34 5.89 15.77
CA LYS A 314 13.71 5.72 15.25
C LYS A 314 13.75 5.24 13.81
N LYS A 315 12.79 4.43 13.37
CA LYS A 315 12.77 3.91 12.00
C LYS A 315 12.63 5.06 10.98
N PRO A 316 13.29 4.98 9.82
CA PRO A 316 13.18 6.02 8.79
C PRO A 316 11.78 6.02 8.17
N SER A 317 11.37 7.18 7.65
CA SER A 317 10.31 7.23 6.63
C SER A 317 10.87 6.71 5.30
N ILE A 318 10.04 6.07 4.49
CA ILE A 318 10.41 5.61 3.15
C ILE A 318 9.61 6.42 2.15
N THR A 319 10.30 7.00 1.17
CA THR A 319 9.67 7.71 0.06
C THR A 319 9.82 6.92 -1.22
N ALA A 320 8.76 6.90 -2.01
CA ALA A 320 8.76 6.22 -3.29
C ALA A 320 8.14 7.11 -4.35
N VAL A 321 8.79 7.21 -5.51
CA VAL A 321 8.26 7.88 -6.69
C VAL A 321 8.33 6.93 -7.87
N VAL A 322 7.21 6.75 -8.55
CA VAL A 322 7.13 5.97 -9.78
C VAL A 322 6.83 6.88 -10.96
N GLY A 323 7.24 6.48 -12.16
CA GLY A 323 6.91 7.18 -13.39
C GLY A 323 6.48 6.22 -14.48
N SER A 324 5.47 6.59 -15.29
CA SER A 324 5.04 5.83 -16.47
C SER A 324 6.15 5.79 -17.51
N MET A 325 6.31 4.70 -18.25
CA MET A 325 7.44 4.47 -19.17
C MET A 325 7.02 4.18 -20.62
N ASP A 326 5.77 4.47 -20.94
CA ASP A 326 5.18 4.36 -22.27
C ASP A 326 3.98 5.30 -22.41
N ALA A 327 3.47 5.45 -23.63
CA ALA A 327 2.31 6.29 -23.93
C ALA A 327 0.97 5.66 -23.53
N HIS A 328 0.95 4.38 -23.12
CA HIS A 328 -0.25 3.67 -22.67
C HIS A 328 -0.49 3.78 -21.16
N PRO A 329 0.27 4.64 -20.48
CA PRO A 329 0.84 4.47 -19.14
C PRO A 329 0.58 3.11 -18.47
N SER A 330 1.09 2.01 -19.06
CA SER A 330 0.97 0.67 -18.48
C SER A 330 2.20 0.24 -17.69
N ARG A 331 3.40 0.53 -18.19
CA ARG A 331 4.65 0.21 -17.49
C ARG A 331 5.12 1.38 -16.64
N TYR A 332 5.67 1.07 -15.47
CA TYR A 332 6.24 2.06 -14.55
C TYR A 332 7.64 1.65 -14.10
N CYS A 333 8.54 2.62 -13.96
CA CYS A 333 9.78 2.46 -13.19
C CYS A 333 9.63 3.12 -11.82
N ALA A 334 10.49 2.72 -10.88
CA ALA A 334 10.42 3.16 -9.50
C ALA A 334 11.76 3.72 -9.03
N THR A 335 11.67 4.73 -8.17
CA THR A 335 12.76 5.27 -7.37
C THR A 335 12.31 5.24 -5.91
N VAL A 336 13.24 4.97 -4.99
CA VAL A 336 12.94 4.84 -3.57
C VAL A 336 14.09 5.39 -2.74
N ARG A 337 13.77 6.05 -1.63
CA ARG A 337 14.73 6.61 -0.69
C ARG A 337 14.28 6.37 0.74
N VAL A 338 15.25 6.33 1.65
CA VAL A 338 15.01 6.43 3.09
C VAL A 338 15.25 7.88 3.50
N GLN A 339 14.44 8.39 4.40
CA GLN A 339 14.58 9.76 4.90
C GLN A 339 14.29 9.84 6.39
N ARG A 340 14.42 11.03 6.96
CA ARG A 340 14.22 11.28 8.40
C ARG A 340 12.89 10.70 8.91
N PRO A 341 12.86 10.13 10.13
CA PRO A 341 11.63 9.58 10.71
C PRO A 341 10.50 10.60 10.70
N ARG A 342 9.32 10.19 10.22
CA ARG A 342 8.09 11.00 10.18
C ARG A 342 8.18 12.32 9.38
N GLN A 343 9.22 12.48 8.55
CA GLN A 343 9.29 13.54 7.55
C GLN A 343 8.32 13.22 6.40
N GLU A 344 7.41 14.14 6.06
CA GLU A 344 6.44 13.97 4.97
C GLU A 344 6.95 14.55 3.64
N ILE A 345 7.68 15.67 3.65
CA ILE A 345 8.29 16.23 2.41
C ILE A 345 9.30 15.22 1.85
N ILE A 346 9.24 14.94 0.55
CA ILE A 346 10.21 14.06 -0.12
C ILE A 346 11.52 14.81 -0.35
N GLU A 347 12.53 14.52 0.47
CA GLU A 347 13.80 15.29 0.49
C GLU A 347 14.59 15.18 -0.83
N ASP A 348 14.65 13.98 -1.39
CA ASP A 348 15.43 13.64 -2.59
C ASP A 348 14.62 13.71 -3.90
N LEU A 349 13.46 14.40 -3.90
CA LEU A 349 12.51 14.35 -5.01
C LEU A 349 13.13 14.78 -6.35
N SER A 350 14.00 15.80 -6.35
CA SER A 350 14.67 16.27 -7.58
C SER A 350 15.47 15.15 -8.27
N TYR A 351 16.25 14.39 -7.50
CA TYR A 351 17.02 13.27 -8.04
C TYR A 351 16.12 12.11 -8.51
N MET A 352 15.09 11.79 -7.74
CA MET A 352 14.12 10.75 -8.07
C MET A 352 13.38 11.05 -9.38
N VAL A 353 12.90 12.27 -9.55
CA VAL A 353 12.24 12.73 -10.79
C VAL A 353 13.22 12.74 -11.95
N ARG A 354 14.45 13.22 -11.74
CA ARG A 354 15.50 13.22 -12.77
C ARG A 354 15.78 11.81 -13.31
N GLU A 355 15.93 10.82 -12.43
CA GLU A 355 16.13 9.42 -12.82
C GLU A 355 14.97 8.90 -13.68
N LEU A 356 13.73 9.21 -13.31
CA LEU A 356 12.53 8.80 -14.03
C LEU A 356 12.41 9.49 -15.39
N LEU A 357 12.74 10.78 -15.50
CA LEU A 357 12.75 11.52 -16.76
C LEU A 357 13.79 10.97 -17.75
N ILE A 358 15.00 10.65 -17.26
CA ILE A 358 16.03 9.99 -18.08
C ILE A 358 15.53 8.62 -18.56
N GLN A 359 14.91 7.84 -17.68
CA GLN A 359 14.42 6.52 -18.03
C GLN A 359 13.23 6.59 -19.01
N PHE A 360 12.34 7.57 -18.85
CA PHE A 360 11.26 7.85 -19.80
C PHE A 360 11.81 8.14 -21.19
N TYR A 361 12.81 9.03 -21.29
CA TYR A 361 13.44 9.35 -22.59
C TYR A 361 14.12 8.13 -23.21
N LYS A 362 14.81 7.30 -22.40
CA LYS A 362 15.41 6.04 -22.89
C LYS A 362 14.36 5.07 -23.42
N SER A 363 13.20 5.00 -22.77
CA SER A 363 12.12 4.07 -23.12
C SER A 363 11.24 4.53 -24.27
N THR A 364 11.03 5.85 -24.43
CA THR A 364 10.09 6.40 -25.42
C THR A 364 10.75 7.20 -26.53
N ARG A 365 11.98 7.68 -26.33
CA ARG A 365 12.67 8.68 -27.17
C ARG A 365 11.98 10.04 -27.24
N PHE A 366 11.03 10.30 -26.35
CA PHE A 366 10.37 11.59 -26.21
C PHE A 366 10.72 12.23 -24.87
N LYS A 367 10.81 13.56 -24.87
CA LYS A 367 10.85 14.37 -23.64
C LYS A 367 9.40 14.70 -23.26
N PRO A 368 8.96 14.46 -22.01
CA PRO A 368 7.64 14.89 -21.58
C PRO A 368 7.44 16.40 -21.79
N THR A 369 6.34 16.78 -22.40
CA THR A 369 5.86 18.17 -22.45
C THR A 369 5.05 18.52 -21.20
N ARG A 370 4.52 17.49 -20.53
CA ARG A 370 3.70 17.58 -19.32
C ARG A 370 4.14 16.57 -18.27
N ILE A 371 4.11 16.98 -17.01
CA ILE A 371 4.33 16.13 -15.83
C ILE A 371 3.05 16.16 -14.99
N ILE A 372 2.40 15.01 -14.84
CA ILE A 372 1.20 14.87 -13.99
C ILE A 372 1.60 14.12 -12.73
N PHE A 373 1.61 14.80 -11.58
CA PHE A 373 2.14 14.29 -10.32
C PHE A 373 1.02 14.01 -9.32
N TYR A 374 0.77 12.73 -9.03
CA TYR A 374 -0.17 12.29 -8.00
C TYR A 374 0.55 11.97 -6.69
N ARG A 375 0.32 12.79 -5.66
CA ARG A 375 0.94 12.69 -4.34
C ARG A 375 -0.04 12.11 -3.30
N ASP A 376 0.15 10.85 -2.88
CA ASP A 376 -0.72 10.20 -1.87
C ASP A 376 -0.37 10.66 -0.44
N GLY A 377 -1.39 10.87 0.39
CA GLY A 377 -1.23 10.82 1.85
C GLY A 377 -0.84 12.12 2.56
N VAL A 378 -0.76 13.25 1.85
CA VAL A 378 -0.41 14.54 2.46
C VAL A 378 -1.56 15.07 3.34
N PRO A 379 -1.32 15.43 4.61
CA PRO A 379 -2.30 16.10 5.46
C PRO A 379 -2.65 17.50 4.95
N GLU A 380 -3.91 17.91 5.08
CA GLU A 380 -4.41 19.22 4.59
C GLU A 380 -3.62 20.40 5.17
N GLY A 381 -3.35 20.38 6.48
CA GLY A 381 -2.57 21.43 7.16
C GLY A 381 -1.10 21.53 6.73
N GLN A 382 -0.61 20.65 5.84
CA GLN A 382 0.76 20.67 5.32
C GLN A 382 0.82 20.92 3.80
N LEU A 383 -0.33 21.09 3.11
CA LEU A 383 -0.38 21.23 1.65
C LEU A 383 0.51 22.37 1.13
N PRO A 384 0.46 23.61 1.67
CA PRO A 384 1.25 24.71 1.11
C PRO A 384 2.75 24.49 1.24
N GLN A 385 3.19 23.97 2.40
CA GLN A 385 4.61 23.71 2.67
C GLN A 385 5.14 22.60 1.76
N ILE A 386 4.41 21.50 1.64
CA ILE A 386 4.82 20.36 0.80
C ILE A 386 4.85 20.77 -0.68
N LEU A 387 3.82 21.49 -1.14
CA LEU A 387 3.79 22.00 -2.51
C LEU A 387 5.05 22.83 -2.82
N HIS A 388 5.40 23.78 -1.94
CA HIS A 388 6.54 24.66 -2.16
C HIS A 388 7.83 23.88 -2.41
N TYR A 389 8.18 22.93 -1.54
CA TYR A 389 9.41 22.15 -1.68
C TYR A 389 9.35 21.15 -2.84
N GLU A 390 8.24 20.40 -2.97
CA GLU A 390 8.16 19.32 -3.95
C GLU A 390 8.01 19.86 -5.39
N LEU A 391 7.25 20.94 -5.61
CA LEU A 391 7.14 21.58 -6.93
C LEU A 391 8.48 22.14 -7.41
N LEU A 392 9.21 22.83 -6.52
CA LEU A 392 10.55 23.35 -6.84
C LEU A 392 11.53 22.21 -7.15
N ALA A 393 11.46 21.10 -6.44
CA ALA A 393 12.28 19.92 -6.71
C ALA A 393 11.99 19.30 -8.09
N ILE A 394 10.72 19.23 -8.51
CA ILE A 394 10.36 18.75 -9.86
C ILE A 394 10.90 19.70 -10.94
N ARG A 395 10.80 21.02 -10.74
CA ARG A 395 11.35 22.02 -11.66
C ARG A 395 12.87 21.93 -11.74
N ASP A 396 13.55 21.83 -10.59
CA ASP A 396 15.00 21.67 -10.49
C ASP A 396 15.47 20.40 -11.24
N ALA A 397 14.74 19.29 -11.13
CA ALA A 397 15.04 18.07 -11.89
C ALA A 397 15.02 18.29 -13.41
N CYS A 398 14.08 19.11 -13.91
CA CYS A 398 13.95 19.44 -15.33
C CYS A 398 15.11 20.34 -15.79
N ILE A 399 15.40 21.41 -15.06
CA ILE A 399 16.48 22.36 -15.40
C ILE A 399 17.86 21.70 -15.33
N LYS A 400 18.09 20.77 -14.39
CA LYS A 400 19.34 20.00 -14.28
C LYS A 400 19.55 19.00 -15.43
N LEU A 401 18.50 18.66 -16.20
CA LEU A 401 18.61 17.78 -17.36
C LEU A 401 18.97 18.54 -18.62
N GLU A 402 18.31 19.68 -18.84
CA GLU A 402 18.50 20.50 -20.01
C GLU A 402 18.13 21.95 -19.68
N LYS A 403 19.00 22.87 -20.08
CA LYS A 403 18.74 24.30 -19.94
C LYS A 403 17.44 24.63 -20.69
N ASP A 404 16.55 25.39 -20.05
CA ASP A 404 15.25 25.82 -20.60
C ASP A 404 14.20 24.70 -20.79
N TYR A 405 14.47 23.46 -20.36
CA TYR A 405 13.45 22.40 -20.34
C TYR A 405 12.44 22.64 -19.20
N GLN A 406 11.27 23.17 -19.56
CA GLN A 406 10.21 23.58 -18.63
C GLN A 406 8.86 22.94 -19.02
N PRO A 407 8.68 21.62 -18.81
CA PRO A 407 7.38 20.98 -19.04
C PRO A 407 6.33 21.52 -18.07
N GLY A 408 5.07 21.58 -18.50
CA GLY A 408 3.97 22.00 -17.63
C GLY A 408 3.71 20.97 -16.53
N ILE A 409 3.66 21.39 -15.27
CA ILE A 409 3.43 20.52 -14.11
C ILE A 409 1.99 20.66 -13.63
N THR A 410 1.31 19.54 -13.42
CA THR A 410 0.05 19.47 -12.66
C THR A 410 0.29 18.65 -11.40
N TYR A 411 0.13 19.28 -10.24
CA TYR A 411 0.39 18.70 -8.93
C TYR A 411 -0.93 18.41 -8.20
N ILE A 412 -1.20 17.13 -7.95
CA ILE A 412 -2.48 16.64 -7.43
C ILE A 412 -2.22 15.84 -6.16
N VAL A 413 -2.74 16.30 -5.04
CA VAL A 413 -2.73 15.52 -3.79
C VAL A 413 -3.91 14.55 -3.80
N VAL A 414 -3.65 13.29 -3.44
CA VAL A 414 -4.64 12.23 -3.31
C VAL A 414 -4.80 11.88 -1.85
N GLN A 415 -6.01 12.04 -1.30
CA GLN A 415 -6.34 11.64 0.06
C GLN A 415 -7.41 10.56 0.05
N LYS A 416 -7.00 9.31 0.32
CA LYS A 416 -7.93 8.19 0.52
C LYS A 416 -8.46 8.09 1.96
N ARG A 417 -7.77 8.69 2.92
CA ARG A 417 -8.06 8.58 4.35
C ARG A 417 -8.53 9.92 4.92
N HIS A 418 -9.84 10.15 4.82
CA HIS A 418 -10.55 11.30 5.36
C HIS A 418 -11.91 10.85 5.94
N HIS A 419 -12.67 11.81 6.45
CA HIS A 419 -13.92 11.57 7.16
C HIS A 419 -15.18 11.66 6.28
N THR A 420 -15.08 12.22 5.06
CA THR A 420 -16.18 12.30 4.09
C THR A 420 -16.66 10.92 3.65
N ARG A 421 -17.97 10.69 3.65
CA ARG A 421 -18.63 9.52 3.09
C ARG A 421 -19.79 9.97 2.21
N LEU A 422 -20.01 9.23 1.13
CA LEU A 422 -21.08 9.49 0.16
C LEU A 422 -22.01 8.28 0.14
N PHE A 423 -23.31 8.53 0.13
CA PHE A 423 -24.36 7.52 0.16
C PHE A 423 -25.37 7.82 -0.96
N CYS A 424 -25.99 6.79 -1.53
CA CYS A 424 -27.06 7.00 -2.51
C CYS A 424 -28.32 7.52 -1.80
N ALA A 425 -28.90 8.60 -2.32
CA ALA A 425 -30.19 9.10 -1.87
C ALA A 425 -31.31 8.11 -2.25
N ASP A 426 -31.32 7.64 -3.50
CA ASP A 426 -32.22 6.58 -3.95
C ASP A 426 -31.66 5.20 -3.58
N LYS A 427 -32.55 4.32 -3.11
CA LYS A 427 -32.26 2.90 -2.86
C LYS A 427 -31.89 2.14 -4.14
N ASN A 428 -32.43 2.56 -5.29
CA ASN A 428 -32.23 1.88 -6.57
C ASN A 428 -30.80 2.05 -7.13
N GLU A 429 -30.09 3.10 -6.72
CA GLU A 429 -28.70 3.36 -7.13
C GLU A 429 -27.67 2.59 -6.31
N ARG A 430 -28.11 1.87 -5.26
CA ARG A 430 -27.22 1.14 -4.36
C ARG A 430 -26.63 -0.09 -5.06
N ILE A 431 -25.31 -0.16 -5.12
CA ILE A 431 -24.61 -1.23 -5.82
C ILE A 431 -24.21 -2.37 -4.88
N GLY A 432 -24.67 -3.58 -5.23
CA GLY A 432 -24.28 -4.84 -4.59
C GLY A 432 -24.75 -4.96 -3.13
N LYS A 433 -24.31 -6.03 -2.46
CA LYS A 433 -24.72 -6.34 -1.08
C LYS A 433 -24.33 -5.26 -0.06
N SER A 434 -23.26 -4.51 -0.33
CA SER A 434 -22.77 -3.44 0.55
C SER A 434 -23.58 -2.14 0.42
N GLY A 435 -24.36 -2.00 -0.66
CA GLY A 435 -25.25 -0.86 -0.92
C GLY A 435 -24.51 0.46 -1.15
N ASN A 436 -23.30 0.43 -1.73
CA ASN A 436 -22.48 1.62 -1.97
C ASN A 436 -22.90 2.40 -3.21
N ILE A 437 -22.40 3.64 -3.31
CA ILE A 437 -22.38 4.43 -4.54
C ILE A 437 -21.65 3.67 -5.68
N PRO A 438 -22.04 3.87 -6.94
CA PRO A 438 -21.40 3.23 -8.09
C PRO A 438 -19.94 3.69 -8.27
N ALA A 439 -19.14 2.84 -8.92
CA ALA A 439 -17.80 3.23 -9.33
C ALA A 439 -17.90 4.34 -10.39
N GLY A 440 -17.12 5.41 -10.24
CA GLY A 440 -17.14 6.59 -11.11
C GLY A 440 -17.95 7.76 -10.54
N THR A 441 -18.65 7.59 -9.42
CA THR A 441 -19.30 8.71 -8.71
C THR A 441 -18.26 9.78 -8.36
N THR A 442 -18.50 10.99 -8.87
CA THR A 442 -17.64 12.16 -8.77
C THR A 442 -18.46 13.32 -8.20
N VAL A 443 -17.90 14.03 -7.23
CA VAL A 443 -18.53 15.18 -6.58
C VAL A 443 -17.51 16.31 -6.51
N ASP A 444 -17.81 17.41 -7.18
CA ASP A 444 -16.99 18.62 -7.29
C ASP A 444 -17.79 19.89 -6.93
N THR A 445 -18.95 19.73 -6.28
CA THR A 445 -19.85 20.82 -5.89
C THR A 445 -20.31 20.64 -4.45
N ASN A 446 -20.75 21.76 -3.85
CA ASN A 446 -21.36 21.90 -2.51
C ASN A 446 -20.45 21.58 -1.32
N ILE A 447 -19.84 20.39 -1.29
CA ILE A 447 -19.05 19.86 -0.17
C ILE A 447 -17.53 19.92 -0.43
N THR A 448 -17.13 20.55 -1.53
CA THR A 448 -15.74 20.80 -1.94
C THR A 448 -15.25 22.16 -1.48
N HIS A 449 -13.97 22.47 -1.71
CA HIS A 449 -13.38 23.74 -1.32
C HIS A 449 -14.07 24.91 -2.05
N PRO A 450 -14.35 26.04 -1.36
CA PRO A 450 -15.11 27.15 -1.95
C PRO A 450 -14.39 27.87 -3.10
N PHE A 451 -13.05 27.79 -3.15
CA PHE A 451 -12.23 28.58 -4.10
C PHE A 451 -11.13 27.79 -4.81
N GLU A 452 -10.81 26.60 -4.33
CA GLU A 452 -9.69 25.81 -4.86
C GLU A 452 -10.24 24.72 -5.77
N PHE A 453 -9.37 24.12 -6.56
CA PHE A 453 -9.76 23.05 -7.45
C PHE A 453 -9.59 21.70 -6.75
N ASP A 454 -10.69 21.19 -6.20
CA ASP A 454 -10.75 19.87 -5.60
C ASP A 454 -12.01 19.09 -6.02
N PHE A 455 -11.94 17.77 -5.91
CA PHE A 455 -13.08 16.88 -6.17
C PHE A 455 -12.93 15.54 -5.47
N TYR A 456 -14.07 14.92 -5.14
CA TYR A 456 -14.15 13.53 -4.72
C TYR A 456 -14.40 12.63 -5.93
N LEU A 457 -13.72 11.49 -5.99
CA LEU A 457 -13.98 10.42 -6.96
C LEU A 457 -13.97 9.05 -6.27
N CYS A 458 -15.12 8.39 -6.25
CA CYS A 458 -15.25 6.99 -5.87
C CYS A 458 -15.00 6.09 -7.08
N SER A 459 -13.72 5.88 -7.41
CA SER A 459 -13.35 5.15 -8.62
C SER A 459 -13.58 3.63 -8.58
N HIS A 460 -13.97 3.04 -7.45
CA HIS A 460 -13.95 1.59 -7.24
C HIS A 460 -15.30 1.05 -6.78
N ALA A 461 -15.54 -0.24 -7.05
CA ALA A 461 -16.70 -0.95 -6.53
C ALA A 461 -16.55 -1.26 -5.03
N GLY A 462 -17.54 -0.87 -4.23
CA GLY A 462 -17.59 -1.15 -2.80
C GLY A 462 -17.93 -2.61 -2.52
N ILE A 463 -16.92 -3.47 -2.32
CA ILE A 463 -17.16 -4.92 -2.07
C ILE A 463 -17.78 -5.17 -0.69
N GLN A 464 -17.28 -4.46 0.32
CA GLN A 464 -17.68 -4.61 1.72
C GLN A 464 -17.51 -3.28 2.43
N GLY A 465 -18.33 -3.03 3.44
CA GLY A 465 -18.24 -1.80 4.21
C GLY A 465 -18.86 -0.62 3.46
N THR A 466 -18.53 0.59 3.91
CA THR A 466 -18.76 1.83 3.18
C THR A 466 -17.49 2.22 2.42
N SER A 467 -17.63 2.48 1.12
CA SER A 467 -16.58 2.96 0.25
C SER A 467 -16.00 4.29 0.76
N ARG A 468 -14.71 4.50 0.47
CA ARG A 468 -14.03 5.78 0.73
C ARG A 468 -13.81 6.48 -0.62
N PRO A 469 -14.61 7.51 -0.96
CA PRO A 469 -14.39 8.27 -2.19
C PRO A 469 -13.09 9.06 -2.05
N SER A 470 -12.08 8.78 -2.86
CA SER A 470 -10.80 9.48 -2.73
C SER A 470 -10.96 10.95 -3.07
N HIS A 471 -10.31 11.83 -2.30
CA HIS A 471 -10.31 13.27 -2.51
C HIS A 471 -9.06 13.68 -3.28
N TYR A 472 -9.21 14.52 -4.28
CA TYR A 472 -8.15 15.05 -5.12
C TYR A 472 -8.12 16.56 -4.98
N TYR A 473 -6.97 17.12 -4.59
CA TYR A 473 -6.72 18.56 -4.52
C TYR A 473 -5.67 18.94 -5.55
N VAL A 474 -6.01 19.85 -6.47
CA VAL A 474 -5.08 20.37 -7.48
C VAL A 474 -4.39 21.59 -6.90
N LEU A 475 -3.15 21.40 -6.45
CA LEU A 475 -2.37 22.45 -5.78
C LEU A 475 -1.59 23.33 -6.77
N TRP A 476 -1.33 22.81 -7.97
CA TRP A 476 -0.64 23.55 -9.02
C TRP A 476 -1.02 22.98 -10.39
N ASP A 477 -1.21 23.83 -11.39
CA ASP A 477 -1.55 23.38 -12.74
C ASP A 477 -1.10 24.32 -13.85
N ASP A 478 0.13 24.11 -14.35
CA ASP A 478 0.62 24.82 -15.55
C ASP A 478 -0.15 24.38 -16.82
N ASN A 479 -0.76 23.19 -16.80
CA ASN A 479 -1.42 22.59 -17.97
C ASN A 479 -2.88 23.06 -18.14
N ARG A 480 -3.42 23.77 -17.16
CA ARG A 480 -4.77 24.37 -17.17
C ARG A 480 -5.87 23.38 -17.55
N PHE A 481 -5.88 22.23 -16.90
CA PHE A 481 -6.93 21.24 -17.05
C PHE A 481 -8.29 21.83 -16.70
N THR A 482 -9.29 21.48 -17.50
CA THR A 482 -10.68 21.60 -17.06
C THR A 482 -11.01 20.53 -16.01
N ALA A 483 -12.05 20.78 -15.21
CA ALA A 483 -12.55 19.81 -14.23
C ALA A 483 -12.84 18.44 -14.87
N ASP A 484 -13.57 18.43 -15.99
CA ASP A 484 -13.93 17.19 -16.68
C ASP A 484 -12.72 16.43 -17.22
N GLU A 485 -11.76 17.12 -17.86
CA GLU A 485 -10.57 16.45 -18.39
C GLU A 485 -9.76 15.78 -17.30
N LEU A 486 -9.56 16.47 -16.16
CA LEU A 486 -8.77 15.94 -15.06
C LEU A 486 -9.48 14.81 -14.32
N GLN A 487 -10.78 14.94 -14.08
CA GLN A 487 -11.59 13.91 -13.43
C GLN A 487 -11.66 12.64 -14.28
N ILE A 488 -11.88 12.78 -15.59
CA ILE A 488 -11.86 11.65 -16.54
C ILE A 488 -10.47 11.02 -16.55
N LEU A 489 -9.40 11.81 -16.69
CA LEU A 489 -8.02 11.30 -16.68
C LEU A 489 -7.72 10.52 -15.40
N THR A 490 -8.07 11.08 -14.24
CA THR A 490 -7.90 10.45 -12.93
C THR A 490 -8.64 9.11 -12.87
N TYR A 491 -9.88 9.08 -13.36
CA TYR A 491 -10.67 7.85 -13.40
C TYR A 491 -10.12 6.81 -14.38
N GLN A 492 -9.61 7.24 -15.54
CA GLN A 492 -8.94 6.35 -16.50
C GLN A 492 -7.70 5.69 -15.89
N LEU A 493 -6.86 6.45 -15.18
CA LEU A 493 -5.66 5.91 -14.52
C LEU A 493 -5.99 4.90 -13.41
N CYS A 494 -7.18 4.95 -12.80
CA CYS A 494 -7.65 3.93 -11.86
C CYS A 494 -7.91 2.55 -12.52
N HIS A 495 -8.00 2.48 -13.85
CA HIS A 495 -8.19 1.24 -14.60
C HIS A 495 -6.88 0.63 -15.15
N THR A 496 -5.76 1.35 -15.02
CA THR A 496 -4.45 0.90 -15.53
C THR A 496 -3.67 0.05 -14.53
N TYR A 497 -4.23 -0.20 -13.34
CA TYR A 497 -3.56 -0.97 -12.29
C TYR A 497 -3.49 -2.46 -12.63
N VAL A 498 -2.30 -2.90 -13.02
CA VAL A 498 -2.03 -4.22 -13.60
C VAL A 498 -2.27 -5.46 -12.73
N ARG A 499 -2.50 -5.34 -11.41
CA ARG A 499 -2.59 -6.52 -10.51
C ARG A 499 -4.00 -7.13 -10.41
N CYS A 500 -5.01 -6.51 -11.00
CA CYS A 500 -6.38 -7.01 -11.04
C CYS A 500 -7.12 -6.47 -12.26
N THR A 501 -8.25 -7.09 -12.60
CA THR A 501 -9.20 -6.58 -13.61
C THR A 501 -10.32 -5.78 -12.97
N ARG A 502 -9.93 -4.75 -12.20
CA ARG A 502 -10.86 -3.88 -11.46
C ARG A 502 -10.34 -2.46 -11.48
N SER A 503 -11.25 -1.50 -11.49
CA SER A 503 -10.91 -0.12 -11.16
C SER A 503 -10.55 -0.04 -9.68
N VAL A 504 -9.37 0.50 -9.38
CA VAL A 504 -8.88 0.67 -8.02
C VAL A 504 -9.23 2.04 -7.47
N SER A 505 -9.15 2.20 -6.14
CA SER A 505 -9.66 3.39 -5.44
C SER A 505 -8.84 4.68 -5.62
N ILE A 506 -7.63 4.58 -6.14
CA ILE A 506 -6.71 5.70 -6.42
C ILE A 506 -5.96 5.37 -7.73
N PRO A 507 -5.40 6.35 -8.45
CA PRO A 507 -4.71 6.11 -9.71
C PRO A 507 -3.58 5.09 -9.56
N ALA A 508 -3.37 4.26 -10.58
CA ALA A 508 -2.29 3.29 -10.61
C ALA A 508 -0.92 3.85 -10.18
N PRO A 509 -0.44 5.04 -10.63
CA PRO A 509 0.83 5.61 -10.17
C PRO A 509 0.90 5.75 -8.64
N ALA A 510 -0.11 6.34 -8.00
CA ALA A 510 -0.15 6.48 -6.54
C ALA A 510 -0.18 5.11 -5.83
N TYR A 511 -0.93 4.14 -6.38
CA TYR A 511 -0.96 2.78 -5.87
C TYR A 511 0.41 2.08 -5.95
N TYR A 512 1.14 2.28 -7.05
CA TYR A 512 2.46 1.71 -7.26
C TYR A 512 3.52 2.31 -6.35
N ALA A 513 3.50 3.63 -6.12
CA ALA A 513 4.40 4.28 -5.16
C ALA A 513 4.29 3.64 -3.77
N ARG A 514 3.07 3.43 -3.28
CA ARG A 514 2.82 2.69 -2.03
C ARG A 514 3.37 1.26 -2.05
N LEU A 515 3.25 0.53 -3.17
CA LEU A 515 3.82 -0.82 -3.29
C LEU A 515 5.35 -0.82 -3.22
N VAL A 516 5.99 0.19 -3.82
CA VAL A 516 7.44 0.39 -3.78
C VAL A 516 7.89 0.70 -2.35
N ALA A 517 7.23 1.62 -1.66
CA ALA A 517 7.55 1.97 -0.27
C ALA A 517 7.41 0.76 0.67
N PHE A 518 6.34 -0.04 0.52
CA PHE A 518 6.19 -1.29 1.27
C PHE A 518 7.26 -2.33 0.91
N ARG A 519 7.68 -2.42 -0.35
CA ARG A 519 8.75 -3.33 -0.74
C ARG A 519 10.08 -2.93 -0.11
N ALA A 520 10.43 -1.66 -0.12
CA ALA A 520 11.62 -1.16 0.56
C ALA A 520 11.57 -1.41 2.07
N ARG A 521 10.41 -1.30 2.72
CA ARG A 521 10.28 -1.72 4.13
C ARG A 521 10.62 -3.19 4.34
N TYR A 522 10.23 -4.07 3.41
CA TYR A 522 10.63 -5.49 3.45
C TYR A 522 12.14 -5.68 3.28
N HIS A 523 12.80 -4.85 2.47
CA HIS A 523 14.27 -4.89 2.30
C HIS A 523 15.04 -4.44 3.56
N LEU A 524 14.38 -3.73 4.47
CA LEU A 524 14.97 -3.24 5.72
C LEU A 524 14.82 -4.20 6.91
N VAL A 525 14.05 -5.29 6.79
CA VAL A 525 13.67 -6.17 7.92
C VAL A 525 14.86 -6.77 8.67
N ASP A 526 15.95 -7.14 7.98
CA ASP A 526 17.14 -7.71 8.64
C ASP A 526 18.09 -6.66 9.23
N LYS A 527 17.90 -5.38 8.90
CA LYS A 527 18.70 -4.26 9.44
C LYS A 527 17.98 -3.50 10.54
N GLU A 528 16.66 -3.61 10.59
CA GLU A 528 15.79 -3.08 11.64
C GLU A 528 15.40 -4.22 12.59
N HIS A 529 16.27 -4.59 13.55
CA HIS A 529 15.88 -5.54 14.61
C HIS A 529 14.54 -5.12 15.23
N ASP A 530 13.51 -5.94 15.04
CA ASP A 530 12.16 -5.71 15.54
C ASP A 530 12.19 -5.97 17.05
N SER A 531 12.32 -4.91 17.85
CA SER A 531 12.26 -4.98 19.33
C SER A 531 10.83 -5.22 19.86
N GLY A 532 10.03 -6.01 19.12
CA GLY A 532 8.64 -6.33 19.43
C GLY A 532 8.43 -7.69 20.10
N GLU A 533 9.43 -8.56 20.10
CA GLU A 533 9.38 -9.88 20.75
C GLU A 533 10.59 -10.04 21.68
N GLY A 534 10.35 -9.99 22.99
CA GLY A 534 11.28 -10.48 24.02
C GLY A 534 12.59 -9.71 24.19
N SER A 535 12.86 -9.28 25.42
CA SER A 535 14.16 -8.74 25.83
C SER A 535 15.27 -9.78 25.62
N HIS A 536 16.11 -9.58 24.60
CA HIS A 536 17.44 -10.18 24.53
C HIS A 536 18.50 -9.11 24.25
N ILE A 537 19.66 -9.33 24.87
CA ILE A 537 20.75 -8.39 25.12
C ILE A 537 21.37 -7.87 23.82
N SER A 538 21.71 -6.59 23.82
CA SER A 538 22.29 -5.78 22.75
C SER A 538 23.59 -6.35 22.17
N GLY A 539 23.59 -6.62 20.87
CA GLY A 539 24.79 -6.80 20.04
C GLY A 539 24.88 -5.71 18.96
N GLN A 540 25.95 -4.91 19.03
CA GLN A 540 26.55 -3.98 18.05
C GLN A 540 25.66 -3.32 16.97
N SER A 541 25.47 -2.01 17.12
CA SER A 541 24.73 -1.12 16.23
C SER A 541 25.53 -0.71 14.98
N ASN A 542 25.48 -1.53 13.92
CA ASN A 542 25.84 -1.12 12.54
C ASN A 542 24.61 -0.85 11.64
N GLY A 543 23.39 -1.10 12.11
CA GLY A 543 22.15 -0.91 11.35
C GLY A 543 21.59 0.52 11.30
N ARG A 544 22.31 1.52 11.83
CA ARG A 544 21.81 2.91 12.03
C ARG A 544 22.43 3.95 11.10
N ASP A 545 23.40 3.56 10.28
CA ASP A 545 24.02 4.46 9.31
C ASP A 545 23.03 4.76 8.16
N PRO A 546 22.68 6.04 7.89
CA PRO A 546 21.86 6.43 6.75
C PRO A 546 22.34 5.82 5.42
N GLN A 547 23.66 5.67 5.23
CA GLN A 547 24.20 5.04 4.01
C GLN A 547 23.88 3.54 3.94
N ALA A 548 23.93 2.84 5.08
CA ALA A 548 23.60 1.42 5.14
C ALA A 548 22.11 1.15 4.87
N LEU A 549 21.22 2.05 5.32
CA LEU A 549 19.78 2.01 5.04
C LEU A 549 19.50 2.35 3.58
N ALA A 550 20.13 3.38 3.02
CA ALA A 550 20.03 3.72 1.61
C ALA A 550 20.48 2.58 0.70
N LYS A 551 21.61 1.92 1.01
CA LYS A 551 22.10 0.75 0.28
C LYS A 551 21.15 -0.45 0.35
N ALA A 552 20.38 -0.59 1.44
CA ALA A 552 19.45 -1.71 1.59
C ALA A 552 18.22 -1.59 0.69
N VAL A 553 17.75 -0.38 0.43
CA VAL A 553 16.58 -0.13 -0.44
C VAL A 553 16.97 0.04 -1.92
N GLN A 554 18.26 0.20 -2.21
CA GLN A 554 18.78 0.26 -3.56
C GLN A 554 18.64 -1.10 -4.26
N VAL A 555 17.85 -1.14 -5.34
CA VAL A 555 17.68 -2.35 -6.14
C VAL A 555 18.84 -2.58 -7.10
N HIS A 556 18.99 -3.83 -7.54
CA HIS A 556 20.02 -4.24 -8.51
C HIS A 556 19.83 -3.51 -9.84
N GLN A 557 20.91 -3.32 -10.60
CA GLN A 557 20.90 -2.62 -11.88
C GLN A 557 19.87 -3.22 -12.87
N ASP A 558 19.80 -4.54 -12.93
CA ASP A 558 18.84 -5.28 -13.77
C ASP A 558 17.38 -5.13 -13.30
N THR A 559 17.16 -4.73 -12.04
CA THR A 559 15.84 -4.55 -11.43
C THR A 559 15.33 -3.12 -11.57
N LEU A 560 16.20 -2.12 -11.73
CA LEU A 560 15.84 -0.70 -11.82
C LEU A 560 14.77 -0.40 -12.88
N ARG A 561 14.77 -1.15 -13.98
CA ARG A 561 13.86 -0.93 -15.13
C ARG A 561 12.64 -1.83 -15.12
N THR A 562 12.41 -2.54 -14.01
CA THR A 562 11.34 -3.55 -13.90
C THR A 562 10.25 -3.10 -12.93
N MET A 563 9.06 -3.68 -13.08
CA MET A 563 7.98 -3.55 -12.10
C MET A 563 8.09 -4.62 -10.99
N TYR A 564 9.27 -4.74 -10.37
CA TYR A 564 9.54 -5.74 -9.31
C TYR A 564 8.57 -5.67 -8.12
N PHE A 565 8.03 -4.48 -7.86
CA PHE A 565 7.05 -4.18 -6.82
C PHE A 565 5.65 -4.79 -7.09
N ALA A 566 5.39 -5.27 -8.31
CA ALA A 566 4.09 -5.78 -8.75
C ALA A 566 3.59 -7.05 -8.05
#